data_AF-A0A9J6FNS3-F1
#
_entry.id   AF-A0A9J6FNS3-F1
#
_cell.length_a   1.000
_cell.length_b   1.000
_cell.length_c   1.000
_cell.angle_alpha   90.00
_cell.angle_beta   90.00
_cell.angle_gamma   90.00
#
_symmetry.space_group_name_H-M   'P 1'
#
loop_
_entity.id
_entity.type
_entity.pdbx_description
1 polymer ?
#
loop_
_entity_poly.entity_id
_entity_poly.type
_entity_poly.pdbx_seq_one_letter_code
_entity_poly.pdbx_strand_id
1 'polypeptide(L)'
;MRLEAASLQEAIRISEQTQAEEEAKNRISDFSNLLNALTSPQNSDFWTIINRDGKVFFLDLELHSAPAVRSSVIVPSDLQVEVFFGETRLSKCGDVLVPDKLCDLRDLKAVLHTIEEFHRSICTEPSQKIRNLLQFVATLLDEVSGEHFACKLQDWHLEVLKFLKSQVDLVLNNANRYSPDFLVFASLFYTILPHAYKFLRSSIKLKLPHPDTIRRLCSSYDVSPATEQQESNFLSYAKRVVNTYKEHERTVNLMIDEVHLQAYFDYKAGFVTGAAANSSNPAKTAHVFMVQSLVSPNKDVVNILPVAQIDARMLHDLLRKLSIDLEATGFRIVALISDNNSITEKLSHSLLSPQVSALSTSILPIHRAPFFFVVDPIHLLKCIRNNWLNQRNSGKCMYFPDPESTDAKPKILTASFKVLCQLHETEKNELLKITPTLTLKALNPSNMERQNVKLALKIFSSSTVAALNTISLQHAQETSKYIDTILRWLNVVNVKTPKKGQRLRDEFQGPIMSSSCPQLEYLSTVVRWLDHWPSLKHGNGHLTRETHSAFSHTTHALYELAKYCLEELRFTYVLLGKFQTDSLEDRFGKYRQLSGVASLRSTYDPGAVKPTSRPIALA
;
A
#
# COMPACT_ATOMS: atom_id res chain seq x y z
N MET A 1 -64.10 38.55 -20.38
CA MET A 1 -62.89 39.30 -20.80
C MET A 1 -62.72 40.69 -20.16
N ARG A 2 -63.53 41.74 -20.43
CA ARG A 2 -63.27 43.09 -19.83
C ARG A 2 -63.55 43.20 -18.32
N LEU A 3 -64.57 42.52 -17.80
CA LEU A 3 -64.91 42.53 -16.37
C LEU A 3 -63.91 41.73 -15.51
N GLU A 4 -63.39 40.61 -16.04
CA GLU A 4 -62.37 39.80 -15.36
C GLU A 4 -61.02 40.53 -15.29
N ALA A 5 -60.63 41.25 -16.35
CA ALA A 5 -59.40 42.04 -16.37
C ALA A 5 -59.42 43.19 -15.34
N ALA A 6 -60.56 43.86 -15.16
CA ALA A 6 -60.72 44.92 -14.17
C ALA A 6 -60.72 44.37 -12.73
N SER A 7 -61.36 43.23 -12.50
CA SER A 7 -61.34 42.54 -11.19
C SER A 7 -59.93 42.06 -10.82
N LEU A 8 -59.18 41.54 -11.80
CA LEU A 8 -57.79 41.13 -11.62
C LEU A 8 -56.89 42.34 -11.29
N GLN A 9 -57.07 43.47 -11.97
CA GLN A 9 -56.30 44.69 -11.68
C GLN A 9 -56.59 45.25 -10.29
N GLU A 10 -57.85 45.22 -9.84
CA GLU A 10 -58.18 45.66 -8.49
C GLU A 10 -57.65 44.70 -7.42
N ALA A 11 -57.70 43.38 -7.68
CA ALA A 11 -57.08 42.39 -6.80
C ALA A 11 -55.55 42.56 -6.70
N ILE A 12 -54.88 42.87 -7.82
CA ILE A 12 -53.44 43.18 -7.84
C ILE A 12 -53.16 44.44 -7.02
N ARG A 13 -53.94 45.52 -7.23
CA ARG A 13 -53.77 46.79 -6.50
C ARG A 13 -53.97 46.63 -5.00
N ILE A 14 -55.00 45.87 -4.59
CA ILE A 14 -55.26 45.55 -3.18
C ILE A 14 -54.13 44.68 -2.62
N SER A 15 -53.62 43.71 -3.38
CA SER A 15 -52.50 42.87 -2.96
C SER A 15 -51.21 43.68 -2.78
N GLU A 16 -50.89 44.57 -3.70
CA GLU A 16 -49.72 45.47 -3.62
C GLU A 16 -49.82 46.41 -2.42
N GLN A 17 -51.01 46.98 -2.17
CA GLN A 17 -51.23 47.85 -1.02
C GLN A 17 -51.13 47.07 0.30
N THR A 18 -51.73 45.88 0.36
CA THR A 18 -51.67 45.00 1.54
C THR A 18 -50.23 44.55 1.82
N GLN A 19 -49.46 44.23 0.77
CA GLN A 19 -48.05 43.87 0.89
C GLN A 19 -47.21 45.05 1.41
N ALA A 20 -47.41 46.26 0.89
CA ALA A 20 -46.68 47.45 1.36
C ALA A 20 -46.99 47.80 2.81
N GLU A 21 -48.25 47.65 3.23
CA GLU A 21 -48.68 47.84 4.63
C GLU A 21 -48.08 46.77 5.56
N GLU A 22 -47.97 45.52 5.11
CA GLU A 22 -47.37 44.42 5.87
C GLU A 22 -45.84 44.53 5.97
N GLU A 23 -45.16 44.95 4.89
CA GLU A 23 -43.73 45.23 4.88
C GLU A 23 -43.38 46.40 5.82
N ALA A 24 -44.17 47.47 5.81
CA ALA A 24 -43.99 48.61 6.71
C ALA A 24 -44.16 48.22 8.19
N LYS A 25 -45.06 47.26 8.49
CA LYS A 25 -45.34 46.80 9.84
C LYS A 25 -44.29 45.85 10.42
N ASN A 26 -43.65 45.05 9.58
CA ASN A 26 -42.63 44.07 10.01
C ASN A 26 -41.19 44.57 9.89
N ARG A 27 -40.96 45.74 9.26
CA ARG A 27 -39.63 46.33 9.11
C ARG A 27 -39.06 46.79 10.45
N ILE A 28 -37.83 46.38 10.76
CA ILE A 28 -37.10 46.77 11.96
C ILE A 28 -35.96 47.70 11.57
N SER A 29 -36.02 48.96 12.03
CA SER A 29 -34.99 49.97 11.77
C SER A 29 -34.01 50.15 12.94
N ASP A 30 -34.48 49.92 14.16
CA ASP A 30 -33.74 50.15 15.40
C ASP A 30 -34.23 49.25 16.54
N PHE A 31 -33.45 49.17 17.61
CA PHE A 31 -33.74 48.30 18.76
C PHE A 31 -35.03 48.69 19.49
N SER A 32 -35.42 49.96 19.47
CA SER A 32 -36.69 50.41 20.06
C SER A 32 -37.90 49.93 19.25
N ASN A 33 -37.76 49.88 17.92
CA ASN A 33 -38.76 49.34 17.00
C ASN A 33 -39.00 47.85 17.27
N LEU A 34 -37.92 47.08 17.48
CA LEU A 34 -37.99 45.68 17.88
C LEU A 34 -38.73 45.49 19.22
N LEU A 35 -38.39 46.28 20.25
CA LEU A 35 -39.05 46.19 21.56
C LEU A 35 -40.55 46.49 21.48
N ASN A 36 -40.94 47.50 20.70
CA ASN A 36 -42.35 47.84 20.48
C ASN A 36 -43.11 46.74 19.71
N ALA A 37 -42.46 46.10 18.74
CA ALA A 37 -43.04 44.97 18.01
C ALA A 37 -43.27 43.75 18.92
N LEU A 38 -42.38 43.51 19.89
CA LEU A 38 -42.45 42.38 20.83
C LEU A 38 -43.51 42.56 21.95
N THR A 39 -43.94 43.80 22.25
CA THR A 39 -45.03 44.08 23.21
C THR A 39 -46.44 43.74 22.71
N SER A 40 -46.58 43.35 21.43
CA SER A 40 -47.85 42.87 20.88
C SER A 40 -48.14 41.41 21.31
N PRO A 41 -49.40 41.00 21.55
CA PRO A 41 -49.76 39.73 22.20
C PRO A 41 -49.63 38.49 21.29
N GLN A 42 -48.55 38.36 20.52
CA GLN A 42 -48.35 37.27 19.56
C GLN A 42 -47.16 36.35 19.87
N ASN A 43 -46.67 36.32 21.11
CA ASN A 43 -45.51 35.50 21.46
C ASN A 43 -45.96 34.18 22.09
N SER A 44 -45.33 33.10 21.65
CA SER A 44 -45.58 31.74 22.12
C SER A 44 -45.15 31.54 23.58
N ASP A 45 -45.92 30.77 24.36
CA ASP A 45 -45.60 30.34 25.73
C ASP A 45 -44.30 29.52 25.86
N PHE A 46 -43.67 29.17 24.73
CA PHE A 46 -42.42 28.42 24.68
C PHE A 46 -41.20 29.24 25.10
N TRP A 47 -41.17 30.53 24.77
CA TRP A 47 -39.99 31.38 24.95
C TRP A 47 -40.08 32.21 26.22
N THR A 48 -39.07 32.12 27.09
CA THR A 48 -38.87 33.08 28.17
C THR A 48 -38.09 34.28 27.63
N ILE A 49 -38.76 35.43 27.49
CA ILE A 49 -38.15 36.65 26.94
C ILE A 49 -37.57 37.49 28.08
N ILE A 50 -36.28 37.78 28.05
CA ILE A 50 -35.60 38.66 28.99
C ILE A 50 -35.01 39.84 28.24
N ASN A 51 -35.27 41.06 28.71
CA ASN A 51 -34.61 42.27 28.23
C ASN A 51 -33.69 42.81 29.32
N ARG A 52 -32.37 42.77 29.07
CA ARG A 52 -31.35 43.33 29.96
C ARG A 52 -30.16 43.82 29.16
N ASP A 53 -29.52 44.88 29.65
CA ASP A 53 -28.24 45.38 29.16
C ASP A 53 -28.19 45.66 27.65
N GLY A 54 -29.30 46.15 27.08
CA GLY A 54 -29.38 46.43 25.64
C GLY A 54 -29.41 45.19 24.76
N LYS A 55 -29.85 44.05 25.30
CA LYS A 55 -30.03 42.78 24.59
C LYS A 55 -31.40 42.17 24.91
N VAL A 56 -32.03 41.58 23.89
CA VAL A 56 -33.20 40.74 24.05
C VAL A 56 -32.75 39.28 23.98
N PHE A 57 -33.10 38.50 25.00
CA PHE A 57 -32.85 37.07 25.08
C PHE A 57 -34.18 36.34 24.94
N PHE A 58 -34.26 35.38 24.02
CA PHE A 58 -35.31 34.39 23.94
C PHE A 58 -34.72 33.08 24.47
N LEU A 59 -35.18 32.61 25.62
CA LEU A 59 -34.63 31.43 26.29
C LEU A 59 -35.64 30.28 26.28
N ASP A 60 -35.18 29.12 25.84
CA ASP A 60 -35.83 27.83 26.06
C ASP A 60 -35.23 27.19 27.33
N LEU A 61 -36.05 27.10 28.38
CA LEU A 61 -35.64 26.65 29.71
C LEU A 61 -36.13 25.23 29.98
N GLU A 62 -35.20 24.33 30.28
CA GLU A 62 -35.52 23.00 30.77
C GLU A 62 -35.66 23.02 32.29
N LEU A 63 -36.88 22.82 32.78
CA LEU A 63 -37.23 22.98 34.20
C LEU A 63 -37.15 21.68 35.02
N HIS A 64 -36.52 20.63 34.49
CA HIS A 64 -36.34 19.38 35.21
C HIS A 64 -35.00 19.39 35.97
N SER A 65 -35.04 19.45 37.30
CA SER A 65 -33.91 19.61 38.24
C SER A 65 -33.34 21.06 38.34
N ALA A 66 -32.03 21.25 38.24
CA ALA A 66 -31.42 22.58 38.17
C ALA A 66 -31.74 23.21 36.80
N PRO A 67 -32.32 24.41 36.74
CA PRO A 67 -32.71 25.02 35.47
C PRO A 67 -31.51 25.19 34.54
N ALA A 68 -31.62 24.69 33.32
CA ALA A 68 -30.61 24.85 32.28
C ALA A 68 -31.24 25.48 31.03
N VAL A 69 -30.45 26.31 30.35
CA VAL A 69 -30.83 26.89 29.06
C VAL A 69 -30.51 25.87 27.98
N ARG A 70 -31.55 25.36 27.30
CA ARG A 70 -31.39 24.38 26.22
C ARG A 70 -31.03 25.07 24.91
N SER A 71 -31.78 26.11 24.58
CA SER A 71 -31.52 26.97 23.41
C SER A 71 -31.69 28.43 23.79
N SER A 72 -30.93 29.32 23.16
CA SER A 72 -31.13 30.76 23.31
C SER A 72 -30.97 31.50 21.99
N VAL A 73 -31.80 32.51 21.78
CA VAL A 73 -31.63 33.49 20.69
C VAL A 73 -31.38 34.85 21.33
N ILE A 74 -30.29 35.49 20.96
CA ILE A 74 -29.85 36.76 21.51
C ILE A 74 -29.88 37.79 20.38
N VAL A 75 -30.56 38.91 20.62
CA VAL A 75 -30.59 40.06 19.72
C VAL A 75 -30.05 41.27 20.47
N PRO A 76 -28.80 41.69 20.26
CA PRO A 76 -28.24 42.89 20.86
C PRO A 76 -28.77 44.17 20.19
N SER A 77 -28.43 45.31 20.79
CA SER A 77 -28.81 46.64 20.29
C SER A 77 -28.32 46.98 18.86
N ASP A 78 -27.34 46.24 18.35
CA ASP A 78 -26.84 46.33 16.97
C ASP A 78 -27.67 45.53 15.96
N LEU A 79 -28.74 44.86 16.43
CA LEU A 79 -29.66 44.01 15.67
C LEU A 79 -29.01 42.76 15.06
N GLN A 80 -27.86 42.31 15.56
CA GLN A 80 -27.32 41.00 15.17
C GLN A 80 -28.15 39.87 15.77
N VAL A 81 -28.37 38.77 15.05
CA VAL A 81 -29.07 37.61 15.60
C VAL A 81 -28.05 36.53 15.92
N GLU A 82 -27.94 36.17 17.20
CA GLU A 82 -27.08 35.09 17.66
C GLU A 82 -27.93 33.95 18.20
N VAL A 83 -27.80 32.76 17.63
CA VAL A 83 -28.53 31.57 18.08
C VAL A 83 -27.55 30.61 18.75
N PHE A 84 -27.92 30.09 19.90
CA PHE A 84 -27.14 29.13 20.68
C PHE A 84 -27.96 27.89 21.04
N PHE A 85 -27.32 26.74 21.03
CA PHE A 85 -27.83 25.50 21.62
C PHE A 85 -26.82 25.03 22.67
N GLY A 86 -27.20 25.07 23.95
CA GLY A 86 -26.24 25.05 25.06
C GLY A 86 -25.22 26.19 24.93
N GLU A 87 -23.94 25.84 24.79
CA GLU A 87 -22.83 26.80 24.60
C GLU A 87 -22.40 26.97 23.13
N THR A 88 -22.99 26.20 22.20
CA THR A 88 -22.58 26.20 20.78
C THR A 88 -23.38 27.24 19.99
N ARG A 89 -22.69 28.16 19.31
CA ARG A 89 -23.29 29.14 18.41
C ARG A 89 -23.62 28.50 17.06
N LEU A 90 -24.88 28.64 16.63
CA LEU A 90 -25.37 28.13 15.36
C LEU A 90 -25.42 29.24 14.31
N SER A 91 -24.97 28.93 13.10
CA SER A 91 -25.06 29.78 11.91
C SER A 91 -26.31 29.49 11.06
N LYS A 92 -26.89 28.29 11.24
CA LYS A 92 -28.08 27.81 10.54
C LYS A 92 -28.94 26.97 11.46
N CYS A 93 -30.26 27.15 11.41
CA CYS A 93 -31.24 26.33 12.12
C CYS A 93 -32.12 25.59 11.10
N GLY A 94 -31.86 24.31 10.90
CA GLY A 94 -32.54 23.51 9.87
C GLY A 94 -32.23 24.04 8.46
N ASP A 95 -33.27 24.52 7.77
CA ASP A 95 -33.14 25.16 6.45
C ASP A 95 -33.07 26.69 6.51
N VAL A 96 -33.27 27.29 7.69
CA VAL A 96 -33.26 28.74 7.88
C VAL A 96 -31.84 29.22 8.22
N LEU A 97 -31.32 30.15 7.42
CA LEU A 97 -30.08 30.87 7.71
C LEU A 97 -30.34 31.89 8.83
N VAL A 98 -29.45 31.93 9.82
CA VAL A 98 -29.51 32.95 10.85
C VAL A 98 -29.07 34.28 10.23
N PRO A 99 -29.91 35.33 10.25
CA PRO A 99 -29.55 36.60 9.63
C PRO A 99 -28.47 37.32 10.44
N ASP A 100 -27.40 37.76 9.77
CA ASP A 100 -26.32 38.54 10.40
C ASP A 100 -26.82 39.87 10.97
N LYS A 101 -27.86 40.45 10.36
CA LYS A 101 -28.52 41.67 10.83
C LYS A 101 -30.03 41.59 10.60
N LEU A 102 -30.79 41.87 11.64
CA LEU A 102 -32.25 41.82 11.62
C LEU A 102 -32.83 43.08 10.98
N CYS A 103 -33.45 42.92 9.82
CA CYS A 103 -34.14 43.99 9.09
C CYS A 103 -35.67 43.78 9.02
N ASP A 104 -36.13 42.54 9.19
CA ASP A 104 -37.53 42.13 9.13
C ASP A 104 -37.86 41.20 10.30
N LEU A 105 -38.95 41.49 11.01
CA LEU A 105 -39.45 40.70 12.14
C LEU A 105 -39.81 39.27 11.73
N ARG A 106 -40.17 39.05 10.45
CA ARG A 106 -40.50 37.72 9.91
C ARG A 106 -39.29 36.78 9.93
N ASP A 107 -38.08 37.30 9.73
CA ASP A 107 -36.86 36.49 9.79
C ASP A 107 -36.59 36.00 11.22
N LEU A 108 -36.74 36.88 12.21
CA LEU A 108 -36.64 36.50 13.63
C LEU A 108 -37.73 35.50 14.02
N LYS A 109 -38.97 35.74 13.59
CA LYS A 109 -40.10 34.82 13.82
C LYS A 109 -39.86 33.47 13.15
N ALA A 110 -39.30 33.42 11.95
CA ALA A 110 -38.97 32.18 11.27
C ALA A 110 -37.91 31.38 12.04
N VAL A 111 -36.86 32.04 12.54
CA VAL A 111 -35.83 31.40 13.38
C VAL A 111 -36.44 30.87 14.68
N LEU A 112 -37.19 31.71 15.41
CA LEU A 112 -37.84 31.34 16.66
C LEU A 112 -38.85 30.20 16.46
N HIS A 113 -39.68 30.28 15.42
CA HIS A 113 -40.66 29.24 15.08
C HIS A 113 -39.97 27.94 14.68
N THR A 114 -38.84 27.97 13.96
CA THR A 114 -38.12 26.76 13.58
C THR A 114 -37.54 26.05 14.81
N ILE A 115 -36.98 26.80 15.76
CA ILE A 115 -36.45 26.24 17.01
C ILE A 115 -37.58 25.76 17.92
N GLU A 116 -38.67 26.51 17.98
CA GLU A 116 -39.86 26.14 18.74
C GLU A 116 -40.56 24.92 18.16
N GLU A 117 -40.77 24.84 16.85
CA GLU A 117 -41.26 23.64 16.17
C GLU A 117 -40.32 22.47 16.39
N PHE A 118 -39.00 22.67 16.38
CA PHE A 118 -38.05 21.60 16.67
C PHE A 118 -38.25 20.99 18.08
N HIS A 119 -38.55 21.83 19.08
CA HIS A 119 -38.82 21.38 20.45
C HIS A 119 -40.28 20.94 20.67
N ARG A 120 -41.26 21.51 19.95
CA ARG A 120 -42.70 21.15 20.03
C ARG A 120 -43.07 19.97 19.16
N SER A 121 -42.36 19.71 18.05
CA SER A 121 -42.51 18.53 17.17
C SER A 121 -42.06 17.23 17.85
N ILE A 122 -41.93 17.25 19.18
CA ILE A 122 -41.90 16.08 20.03
C ILE A 122 -43.22 15.29 19.95
N CYS A 123 -44.30 15.83 19.33
CA CYS A 123 -45.65 15.24 19.29
C CYS A 123 -46.30 14.97 17.91
N THR A 124 -45.56 14.77 16.81
CA THR A 124 -46.13 14.23 15.53
C THR A 124 -45.20 13.23 14.85
N GLU A 125 -45.78 12.19 14.20
CA GLU A 125 -45.19 11.07 13.44
C GLU A 125 -43.70 10.75 13.74
N PRO A 126 -43.39 9.61 14.41
CA PRO A 126 -42.03 9.26 14.87
C PRO A 126 -40.92 9.40 13.81
N SER A 127 -41.26 9.16 12.55
CA SER A 127 -40.33 9.20 11.41
C SER A 127 -39.84 10.61 11.07
N GLN A 128 -40.71 11.63 11.16
CA GLN A 128 -40.34 13.02 10.86
C GLN A 128 -39.49 13.62 11.98
N LYS A 129 -39.76 13.24 13.23
CA LYS A 129 -38.97 13.60 14.41
C LYS A 129 -37.51 13.13 14.29
N ILE A 130 -37.30 11.87 13.91
CA ILE A 130 -35.95 11.30 13.71
C ILE A 130 -35.22 12.05 12.60
N ARG A 131 -35.93 12.40 11.52
CA ARG A 131 -35.35 13.15 10.40
C ARG A 131 -34.85 14.53 10.81
N ASN A 132 -35.66 15.29 11.53
CA ASN A 132 -35.29 16.63 12.00
C ASN A 132 -34.09 16.57 12.96
N LEU A 133 -34.05 15.59 13.86
CA LEU A 133 -32.91 15.36 14.77
C LEU A 133 -31.62 15.00 14.01
N LEU A 134 -31.71 14.11 13.02
CA LEU A 134 -30.55 13.74 12.22
C LEU A 134 -30.03 14.92 11.38
N GLN A 135 -30.93 15.76 10.84
CA GLN A 135 -30.54 16.97 10.12
C GLN A 135 -29.78 17.94 11.03
N PHE A 136 -30.21 18.08 12.28
CA PHE A 136 -29.51 18.88 13.28
C PHE A 136 -28.13 18.31 13.62
N VAL A 137 -28.01 16.99 13.81
CA VAL A 137 -26.72 16.33 14.01
C VAL A 137 -25.78 16.58 12.83
N ALA A 138 -26.29 16.55 11.59
CA ALA A 138 -25.48 16.87 10.42
C ALA A 138 -24.96 18.32 10.44
N THR A 139 -25.80 19.29 10.84
CA THR A 139 -25.38 20.70 10.99
C THR A 139 -24.32 20.88 12.08
N LEU A 140 -24.51 20.24 13.24
CA LEU A 140 -23.51 20.28 14.32
C LEU A 140 -22.18 19.67 13.89
N LEU A 141 -22.21 18.55 13.16
CA LEU A 141 -21.00 17.93 12.63
C LEU A 141 -20.29 18.84 11.62
N ASP A 142 -21.04 19.62 10.84
CA ASP A 142 -20.47 20.63 9.93
C ASP A 142 -19.80 21.78 10.67
N GLU A 143 -20.46 22.32 11.69
CA GLU A 143 -19.89 23.43 12.47
C GLU A 143 -18.63 23.03 13.22
N VAL A 144 -18.63 21.83 13.83
CA VAL A 144 -17.44 21.28 14.50
C VAL A 144 -16.32 20.96 13.50
N SER A 145 -16.66 20.63 12.25
CA SER A 145 -15.70 20.41 11.17
C SER A 145 -15.25 21.72 10.49
N GLY A 146 -15.85 22.86 10.82
CA GLY A 146 -15.56 24.17 10.24
C GLY A 146 -14.25 24.78 10.74
N GLU A 147 -13.76 25.80 10.04
CA GLU A 147 -12.44 26.41 10.25
C GLU A 147 -12.17 26.85 11.71
N HIS A 148 -13.21 27.27 12.43
CA HIS A 148 -13.10 27.77 13.80
C HIS A 148 -12.67 26.68 14.81
N PHE A 149 -13.13 25.45 14.63
CA PHE A 149 -12.80 24.31 15.50
C PHE A 149 -11.72 23.41 14.90
N ALA A 150 -11.63 23.35 13.56
CA ALA A 150 -10.66 22.54 12.84
C ALA A 150 -9.21 22.87 13.24
N CYS A 151 -8.88 24.13 13.51
CA CYS A 151 -7.53 24.54 13.94
C CYS A 151 -7.12 24.01 15.33
N LYS A 152 -8.08 23.52 16.14
CA LYS A 152 -7.85 22.95 17.47
C LYS A 152 -7.88 21.42 17.47
N LEU A 153 -8.28 20.79 16.36
CA LEU A 153 -8.44 19.34 16.24
C LEU A 153 -7.22 18.73 15.53
N GLN A 154 -6.87 17.50 15.91
CA GLN A 154 -5.91 16.70 15.12
C GLN A 154 -6.59 16.16 13.86
N ASP A 155 -5.83 16.02 12.76
CA ASP A 155 -6.33 15.61 11.44
C ASP A 155 -7.24 14.36 11.46
N TRP A 156 -6.92 13.36 12.29
CA TRP A 156 -7.71 12.13 12.35
C TRP A 156 -9.11 12.35 12.94
N HIS A 157 -9.28 13.31 13.86
CA HIS A 157 -10.59 13.65 14.39
C HIS A 157 -11.48 14.22 13.29
N LEU A 158 -10.93 15.07 12.43
CA LEU A 158 -11.65 15.66 11.31
C LEU A 158 -12.13 14.59 10.32
N GLU A 159 -11.29 13.59 10.02
CA GLU A 159 -11.68 12.46 9.17
C GLU A 159 -12.80 11.60 9.77
N VAL A 160 -12.78 11.38 11.09
CA VAL A 160 -13.88 10.68 11.80
C VAL A 160 -15.17 11.49 11.73
N LEU A 161 -15.10 12.81 11.95
CA LEU A 161 -16.28 13.69 11.88
C LEU A 161 -16.89 13.72 10.47
N LYS A 162 -16.05 13.84 9.43
CA LYS A 162 -16.48 13.73 8.02
C LYS A 162 -17.16 12.40 7.72
N PHE A 163 -16.61 11.30 8.24
CA PHE A 163 -17.21 9.97 8.09
C PHE A 163 -18.57 9.88 8.78
N LEU A 164 -18.69 10.34 10.03
CA LEU A 164 -19.94 10.33 10.79
C LEU A 164 -21.01 11.17 10.09
N LYS A 165 -20.65 12.36 9.61
CA LYS A 165 -21.54 13.22 8.83
C LYS A 165 -22.03 12.49 7.59
N SER A 166 -21.13 11.88 6.82
CA SER A 166 -21.51 11.11 5.64
C SER A 166 -22.49 9.98 5.96
N GLN A 167 -22.34 9.30 7.10
CA GLN A 167 -23.30 8.28 7.53
C GLN A 167 -24.68 8.87 7.86
N VAL A 168 -24.72 10.02 8.54
CA VAL A 168 -25.97 10.74 8.84
C VAL A 168 -26.68 11.18 7.55
N ASP A 169 -25.94 11.78 6.62
CA ASP A 169 -26.47 12.20 5.31
C ASP A 169 -27.04 11.03 4.50
N LEU A 170 -26.41 9.85 4.58
CA LEU A 170 -26.88 8.62 3.92
C LEU A 170 -28.13 8.01 4.58
N VAL A 171 -28.40 8.34 5.84
CA VAL A 171 -29.64 7.96 6.52
C VAL A 171 -30.76 8.95 6.17
N LEU A 172 -30.46 10.24 6.04
CA LEU A 172 -31.41 11.30 5.71
C LEU A 172 -31.91 11.25 4.25
N ASN A 173 -31.04 10.82 3.34
CA ASN A 173 -31.31 10.79 1.90
C ASN A 173 -31.82 9.42 1.44
N ASN A 174 -32.92 9.40 0.68
CA ASN A 174 -33.43 8.19 0.05
C ASN A 174 -32.52 7.69 -1.10
N ALA A 175 -31.76 8.60 -1.72
CA ALA A 175 -30.78 8.26 -2.75
C ALA A 175 -29.37 8.24 -2.15
N ASN A 176 -28.71 7.08 -2.23
CA ASN A 176 -27.36 6.91 -1.73
C ASN A 176 -26.35 7.62 -2.66
N ARG A 177 -25.99 8.86 -2.35
CA ARG A 177 -24.85 9.56 -2.96
C ARG A 177 -23.66 9.45 -2.02
N TYR A 178 -22.57 8.89 -2.52
CA TYR A 178 -21.33 8.68 -1.76
C TYR A 178 -20.30 9.71 -2.18
N SER A 179 -19.55 10.27 -1.22
CA SER A 179 -18.41 11.13 -1.54
C SER A 179 -17.29 10.33 -2.21
N PRO A 180 -16.45 10.97 -3.05
CA PRO A 180 -15.30 10.31 -3.66
C PRO A 180 -14.38 9.63 -2.63
N ASP A 181 -14.09 10.32 -1.52
CA ASP A 181 -13.22 9.78 -0.46
C ASP A 181 -13.82 8.54 0.20
N PHE A 182 -15.14 8.54 0.44
CA PHE A 182 -15.82 7.39 1.00
C PHE A 182 -15.89 6.22 0.02
N LEU A 183 -16.02 6.50 -1.29
CA LEU A 183 -15.93 5.48 -2.33
C LEU A 183 -14.54 4.86 -2.39
N VAL A 184 -13.48 5.66 -2.27
CA VAL A 184 -12.08 5.16 -2.21
C VAL A 184 -11.90 4.28 -0.98
N PHE A 185 -12.32 4.74 0.20
CA PHE A 185 -12.29 3.96 1.43
C PHE A 185 -13.07 2.63 1.30
N ALA A 186 -14.30 2.68 0.79
CA ALA A 186 -15.13 1.49 0.59
C ALA A 186 -14.50 0.51 -0.42
N SER A 187 -13.88 1.04 -1.48
CA SER A 187 -13.19 0.24 -2.50
C SER A 187 -11.96 -0.46 -1.92
N LEU A 188 -11.14 0.25 -1.15
CA LEU A 188 -10.00 -0.34 -0.44
C LEU A 188 -10.45 -1.41 0.55
N PHE A 189 -11.48 -1.12 1.35
CA PHE A 189 -11.98 -2.06 2.34
C PHE A 189 -12.56 -3.32 1.68
N TYR A 190 -13.33 -3.17 0.60
CA TYR A 190 -13.88 -4.31 -0.16
C TYR A 190 -12.79 -5.15 -0.81
N THR A 191 -11.73 -4.52 -1.35
CA THR A 191 -10.61 -5.22 -1.99
C THR A 191 -9.78 -6.01 -0.99
N ILE A 192 -9.56 -5.47 0.22
CA ILE A 192 -8.76 -6.14 1.26
C ILE A 192 -9.58 -7.24 1.96
N LEU A 193 -10.84 -6.97 2.31
CA LEU A 193 -11.68 -7.87 3.11
C LEU A 193 -13.14 -7.92 2.59
N PRO A 194 -13.40 -8.57 1.45
CA PRO A 194 -14.72 -8.57 0.82
C PRO A 194 -15.80 -9.24 1.69
N HIS A 195 -15.44 -10.25 2.49
CA HIS A 195 -16.37 -10.92 3.40
C HIS A 195 -16.75 -10.04 4.59
N ALA A 196 -15.78 -9.37 5.22
CA ALA A 196 -16.04 -8.44 6.32
C ALA A 196 -16.87 -7.24 5.82
N TYR A 197 -16.55 -6.73 4.62
CA TYR A 197 -17.32 -5.66 3.98
C TYR A 197 -18.79 -6.07 3.77
N LYS A 198 -19.03 -7.27 3.21
CA LYS A 198 -20.39 -7.80 2.99
C LYS A 198 -21.14 -7.99 4.31
N PHE A 199 -20.48 -8.52 5.34
CA PHE A 199 -21.04 -8.71 6.67
C PHE A 199 -21.45 -7.37 7.32
N LEU A 200 -20.56 -6.37 7.32
CA LEU A 200 -20.87 -5.05 7.88
C LEU A 200 -22.01 -4.40 7.12
N ARG A 201 -22.02 -4.49 5.79
CA ARG A 201 -23.12 -3.99 4.98
C ARG A 201 -24.44 -4.71 5.29
N SER A 202 -24.44 -6.04 5.41
CA SER A 202 -25.65 -6.81 5.74
C SER A 202 -26.13 -6.59 7.17
N SER A 203 -25.23 -6.20 8.08
CA SER A 203 -25.60 -5.87 9.47
C SER A 203 -26.38 -4.55 9.59
N ILE A 204 -26.44 -3.74 8.52
CA ILE A 204 -27.12 -2.44 8.45
C ILE A 204 -26.54 -1.38 9.40
N LYS A 205 -25.57 -1.75 10.25
CA LYS A 205 -24.87 -0.84 11.17
C LYS A 205 -24.16 0.32 10.46
N LEU A 206 -23.73 0.12 9.21
CA LEU A 206 -23.10 1.13 8.37
C LEU A 206 -23.72 1.14 6.97
N LYS A 207 -23.97 2.34 6.44
CA LYS A 207 -24.43 2.54 5.06
C LYS A 207 -23.23 2.50 4.12
N LEU A 208 -22.95 1.30 3.61
CA LEU A 208 -21.84 1.04 2.69
C LEU A 208 -22.32 0.89 1.23
N PRO A 209 -21.54 1.37 0.23
CA PRO A 209 -21.82 1.14 -1.18
C PRO A 209 -22.07 -0.33 -1.52
N HIS A 210 -22.96 -0.60 -2.48
CA HIS A 210 -23.12 -1.97 -2.97
C HIS A 210 -21.82 -2.43 -3.64
N PRO A 211 -21.41 -3.71 -3.50
CA PRO A 211 -20.25 -4.24 -4.22
C PRO A 211 -20.30 -4.00 -5.74
N ASP A 212 -21.49 -3.93 -6.35
CA ASP A 212 -21.62 -3.61 -7.77
C ASP A 212 -21.26 -2.15 -8.09
N THR A 213 -21.51 -1.21 -7.17
CA THR A 213 -21.06 0.18 -7.30
C THR A 213 -19.54 0.24 -7.29
N ILE A 214 -18.91 -0.48 -6.35
CA ILE A 214 -17.44 -0.59 -6.27
C ILE A 214 -16.89 -1.21 -7.56
N ARG A 215 -17.46 -2.34 -8.03
CA ARG A 215 -17.02 -2.98 -9.27
C ARG A 215 -17.13 -2.04 -10.48
N ARG A 216 -18.19 -1.23 -10.55
CA ARG A 216 -18.38 -0.25 -11.64
C ARG A 216 -17.30 0.83 -11.61
N LEU A 217 -16.98 1.33 -10.42
CA LEU A 217 -15.90 2.31 -10.22
C LEU A 217 -14.53 1.71 -10.57
N CYS A 218 -14.26 0.48 -10.17
CA CYS A 218 -13.01 -0.18 -10.56
C CYS A 218 -12.96 -0.43 -12.07
N SER A 219 -14.07 -0.81 -12.71
CA SER A 219 -14.12 -1.09 -14.16
C SER A 219 -13.93 0.15 -15.04
N SER A 220 -14.12 1.36 -14.52
CA SER A 220 -13.83 2.59 -15.29
C SER A 220 -12.34 2.83 -15.48
N TYR A 221 -11.49 2.15 -14.70
CA TYR A 221 -10.06 2.16 -14.89
C TYR A 221 -9.68 1.00 -15.82
N ASP A 222 -9.49 1.28 -17.11
CA ASP A 222 -9.15 0.31 -18.16
C ASP A 222 -7.68 -0.17 -18.07
N VAL A 223 -7.30 -0.70 -16.91
CA VAL A 223 -5.96 -1.19 -16.60
C VAL A 223 -5.99 -2.71 -16.67
N SER A 224 -5.77 -3.24 -17.88
CA SER A 224 -5.63 -4.67 -18.11
C SER A 224 -4.25 -4.96 -18.69
N PRO A 225 -3.65 -6.12 -18.39
CA PRO A 225 -2.37 -6.49 -19.00
C PRO A 225 -2.41 -6.47 -20.54
N ALA A 226 -3.59 -6.70 -21.15
CA ALA A 226 -3.79 -6.67 -22.59
C ALA A 226 -3.80 -5.23 -23.14
N THR A 227 -4.46 -4.29 -22.46
CA THR A 227 -4.48 -2.88 -22.86
C THR A 227 -3.12 -2.22 -22.64
N GLU A 228 -2.38 -2.62 -21.60
CA GLU A 228 -1.00 -2.17 -21.34
C GLU A 228 0.01 -2.55 -22.43
N GLN A 229 -0.28 -3.56 -23.27
CA GLN A 229 0.60 -3.92 -24.40
C GLN A 229 0.42 -3.01 -25.62
N GLN A 230 -0.65 -2.21 -25.68
CA GLN A 230 -0.82 -1.24 -26.75
C GLN A 230 0.12 -0.05 -26.54
N GLU A 231 0.73 0.45 -27.62
CA GLU A 231 1.75 1.52 -27.51
C GLU A 231 1.24 2.79 -26.82
N SER A 232 -0.03 3.15 -27.04
CA SER A 232 -0.68 4.31 -26.39
C SER A 232 -0.75 4.19 -24.87
N ASN A 233 -0.92 2.96 -24.36
CA ASN A 233 -1.14 2.66 -22.95
C ASN A 233 0.07 2.03 -22.26
N PHE A 234 1.15 1.77 -23.00
CA PHE A 234 2.38 1.21 -22.48
C PHE A 234 2.95 2.09 -21.36
N LEU A 235 3.17 1.48 -20.19
CA LEU A 235 3.62 2.12 -18.96
C LEU A 235 2.75 3.31 -18.50
N SER A 236 1.47 3.34 -18.89
CA SER A 236 0.52 4.38 -18.48
C SER A 236 0.39 4.52 -16.96
N TYR A 237 0.47 3.41 -16.23
CA TYR A 237 0.52 3.41 -14.78
C TYR A 237 1.82 4.02 -14.24
N ALA A 238 2.98 3.64 -14.81
CA ALA A 238 4.27 4.20 -14.41
C ALA A 238 4.34 5.72 -14.61
N LYS A 239 3.79 6.23 -15.72
CA LYS A 239 3.65 7.67 -16.02
C LYS A 239 2.82 8.41 -14.98
N ARG A 240 1.85 7.76 -14.34
CA ARG A 240 1.04 8.35 -13.26
C ARG A 240 1.76 8.27 -11.92
N VAL A 241 2.34 7.11 -11.60
CA VAL A 241 2.92 6.85 -10.28
C VAL A 241 4.22 7.62 -10.06
N VAL A 242 5.01 7.92 -11.10
CA VAL A 242 6.25 8.70 -10.96
C VAL A 242 6.00 10.10 -10.35
N ASN A 243 4.80 10.66 -10.55
CA ASN A 243 4.41 11.95 -9.98
C ASN A 243 4.14 11.90 -8.48
N THR A 244 3.88 10.71 -7.92
CA THR A 244 3.74 10.53 -6.46
C THR A 244 5.10 10.36 -5.78
N TYR A 245 6.16 10.06 -6.54
CA TYR A 245 7.52 9.92 -6.04
C TYR A 245 8.21 11.28 -5.97
N LYS A 246 8.88 11.55 -4.85
CA LYS A 246 9.80 12.68 -4.74
C LYS A 246 11.03 12.44 -5.64
N GLU A 247 11.70 13.51 -6.05
CA GLU A 247 12.82 13.43 -6.99
C GLU A 247 13.91 12.43 -6.57
N HIS A 248 14.33 12.46 -5.29
CA HIS A 248 15.32 11.50 -4.78
C HIS A 248 14.82 10.05 -4.75
N GLU A 249 13.51 9.82 -4.67
CA GLU A 249 12.90 8.48 -4.62
C GLU A 249 12.83 7.81 -6.00
N ARG A 250 12.99 8.59 -7.08
CA ARG A 250 12.92 8.11 -8.48
C ARG A 250 14.15 7.31 -8.92
N THR A 251 15.18 7.23 -8.09
CA THR A 251 16.29 6.29 -8.31
C THR A 251 15.88 4.89 -7.87
N VAL A 252 15.73 3.99 -8.83
CA VAL A 252 15.06 2.69 -8.66
C VAL A 252 15.86 1.51 -9.19
N ASN A 253 15.55 0.33 -8.68
CA ASN A 253 15.88 -0.95 -9.30
C ASN A 253 14.70 -1.45 -10.13
N LEU A 254 14.99 -2.11 -11.24
CA LEU A 254 14.02 -2.87 -12.02
C LEU A 254 14.15 -4.35 -11.66
N MET A 255 13.07 -4.96 -11.19
CA MET A 255 13.01 -6.40 -10.92
C MET A 255 12.16 -7.10 -11.96
N ILE A 256 12.56 -8.32 -12.31
CA ILE A 256 11.79 -9.21 -13.17
C ILE A 256 11.70 -10.60 -12.53
N ASP A 257 10.49 -11.14 -12.53
CA ASP A 257 10.22 -12.54 -12.20
C ASP A 257 9.02 -13.07 -12.99
N GLU A 258 8.91 -14.40 -13.10
CA GLU A 258 7.86 -15.09 -13.81
C GLU A 258 6.83 -15.73 -12.86
N VAL A 259 5.55 -15.60 -13.21
CA VAL A 259 4.47 -16.33 -12.53
C VAL A 259 3.81 -17.28 -13.51
N HIS A 260 3.76 -18.57 -13.15
CA HIS A 260 3.02 -19.56 -13.92
C HIS A 260 1.51 -19.35 -13.77
N LEU A 261 0.83 -19.32 -14.91
CA LEU A 261 -0.61 -19.14 -15.02
C LEU A 261 -1.27 -20.45 -15.46
N GLN A 262 -2.52 -20.64 -15.07
CA GLN A 262 -3.34 -21.68 -15.70
C GLN A 262 -3.73 -21.20 -17.09
N ALA A 263 -3.36 -21.96 -18.13
CA ALA A 263 -3.68 -21.60 -19.50
C ALA A 263 -5.16 -21.87 -19.82
N TYR A 264 -5.97 -20.81 -19.97
CA TYR A 264 -7.36 -20.88 -20.43
C TYR A 264 -7.81 -19.53 -21.00
N PHE A 265 -8.89 -19.56 -21.80
CA PHE A 265 -9.61 -18.36 -22.21
C PHE A 265 -10.85 -18.15 -21.34
N ASP A 266 -11.16 -16.90 -21.04
CA ASP A 266 -12.38 -16.50 -20.33
C ASP A 266 -13.11 -15.41 -21.11
N TYR A 267 -14.44 -15.48 -21.15
CA TYR A 267 -15.26 -14.48 -21.84
C TYR A 267 -16.00 -13.63 -20.81
N LYS A 268 -15.67 -12.34 -20.75
CA LYS A 268 -16.25 -11.39 -19.80
C LYS A 268 -16.64 -10.09 -20.48
N ALA A 269 -17.86 -9.64 -20.22
CA ALA A 269 -18.36 -8.32 -20.65
C ALA A 269 -18.17 -8.03 -22.15
N GLY A 270 -18.27 -9.03 -23.02
CA GLY A 270 -18.11 -8.87 -24.46
C GLY A 270 -16.68 -9.13 -24.99
N PHE A 271 -15.71 -9.39 -24.11
CA PHE A 271 -14.30 -9.55 -24.48
C PHE A 271 -13.74 -10.91 -24.07
N VAL A 272 -12.85 -11.45 -24.89
CA VAL A 272 -12.06 -12.65 -24.57
C VAL A 272 -10.79 -12.22 -23.83
N THR A 273 -10.53 -12.84 -22.69
CA THR A 273 -9.37 -12.60 -21.82
C THR A 273 -8.57 -13.89 -21.63
N GLY A 274 -7.31 -13.77 -21.19
CA GLY A 274 -6.40 -14.92 -21.00
C GLY A 274 -5.48 -15.23 -22.19
N ALA A 275 -5.58 -14.45 -23.27
CA ALA A 275 -4.64 -14.55 -24.39
C ALA A 275 -3.22 -14.10 -23.98
N ALA A 276 -2.22 -14.71 -24.61
CA ALA A 276 -0.85 -14.25 -24.56
C ALA A 276 -0.67 -12.97 -25.40
N ALA A 277 0.21 -12.08 -24.96
CA ALA A 277 0.57 -10.87 -25.71
C ALA A 277 1.28 -11.20 -27.03
N ASN A 278 1.98 -12.34 -27.08
CA ASN A 278 2.83 -12.72 -28.19
C ASN A 278 2.26 -13.83 -29.09
N SER A 279 1.08 -14.36 -28.79
CA SER A 279 0.45 -15.41 -29.60
C SER A 279 -1.06 -15.45 -29.37
N SER A 280 -1.78 -16.08 -30.30
CA SER A 280 -3.22 -16.35 -30.15
C SER A 280 -3.54 -17.46 -29.14
N ASN A 281 -2.53 -18.01 -28.46
CA ASN A 281 -2.69 -19.07 -27.46
C ASN A 281 -2.99 -18.49 -26.07
N PRO A 282 -3.60 -19.28 -25.17
CA PRO A 282 -3.73 -18.86 -23.78
C PRO A 282 -2.35 -18.71 -23.14
N ALA A 283 -2.19 -17.66 -22.32
CA ALA A 283 -0.92 -17.43 -21.63
C ALA A 283 -0.64 -18.53 -20.61
N LYS A 284 0.61 -18.98 -20.57
CA LYS A 284 1.11 -19.99 -19.61
C LYS A 284 1.91 -19.36 -18.49
N THR A 285 2.51 -18.21 -18.77
CA THR A 285 3.31 -17.46 -17.81
C THR A 285 3.01 -15.97 -17.96
N ALA A 286 3.30 -15.20 -16.91
CA ALA A 286 3.40 -13.76 -17.01
C ALA A 286 4.73 -13.29 -16.43
N HIS A 287 5.45 -12.47 -17.20
CA HIS A 287 6.62 -11.75 -16.70
C HIS A 287 6.16 -10.45 -16.07
N VAL A 288 6.53 -10.25 -14.81
CA VAL A 288 6.11 -9.08 -14.05
C VAL A 288 7.31 -8.19 -13.79
N PHE A 289 7.17 -6.92 -14.13
CA PHE A 289 8.20 -5.91 -13.98
C PHE A 289 7.81 -4.98 -12.83
N MET A 290 8.69 -4.86 -11.83
CA MET A 290 8.48 -4.00 -10.66
C MET A 290 9.63 -3.02 -10.52
N VAL A 291 9.32 -1.75 -10.28
CA VAL A 291 10.30 -0.76 -9.84
C VAL A 291 10.29 -0.68 -8.32
N GLN A 292 11.46 -0.52 -7.71
CA GLN A 292 11.60 -0.26 -6.28
C GLN A 292 12.57 0.87 -6.03
N SER A 293 12.16 1.85 -5.21
CA SER A 293 13.04 2.94 -4.79
C SER A 293 14.20 2.46 -3.92
N LEU A 294 15.40 2.95 -4.23
CA LEU A 294 16.59 2.70 -3.41
C LEU A 294 16.57 3.44 -2.08
N VAL A 295 15.85 4.57 -1.99
CA VAL A 295 15.86 5.44 -0.80
C VAL A 295 14.53 5.44 -0.03
N SER A 296 13.43 5.04 -0.65
CA SER A 296 12.10 4.97 -0.01
C SER A 296 11.55 3.53 0.03
N PRO A 297 10.43 3.26 0.72
CA PRO A 297 9.76 1.96 0.69
C PRO A 297 8.87 1.77 -0.56
N ASN A 298 8.79 2.77 -1.44
CA ASN A 298 7.91 2.75 -2.60
C ASN A 298 8.34 1.65 -3.58
N LYS A 299 7.35 0.89 -4.05
CA LYS A 299 7.52 -0.22 -4.98
C LYS A 299 6.24 -0.44 -5.76
N ASP A 300 6.36 -0.54 -7.08
CA ASP A 300 5.20 -0.55 -7.97
C ASP A 300 5.43 -1.52 -9.13
N VAL A 301 4.40 -2.31 -9.44
CA VAL A 301 4.39 -3.13 -10.65
C VAL A 301 4.08 -2.20 -11.83
N VAL A 302 5.03 -2.07 -12.74
CA VAL A 302 4.94 -1.12 -13.85
C VAL A 302 4.45 -1.75 -15.15
N ASN A 303 4.63 -3.07 -15.29
CA ASN A 303 4.14 -3.81 -16.45
C ASN A 303 3.94 -5.30 -16.10
N ILE A 304 2.92 -5.91 -16.69
CA ILE A 304 2.70 -7.37 -16.66
C ILE A 304 2.60 -7.85 -18.11
N LEU A 305 3.53 -8.70 -18.53
CA LEU A 305 3.55 -9.30 -19.86
C LEU A 305 3.09 -10.77 -19.79
N PRO A 306 1.83 -11.08 -20.14
CA PRO A 306 1.39 -12.45 -20.31
C PRO A 306 1.93 -13.07 -21.60
N VAL A 307 2.52 -14.26 -21.52
CA VAL A 307 3.08 -14.97 -22.68
C VAL A 307 2.74 -16.45 -22.67
N ALA A 308 2.67 -17.05 -23.86
CA ALA A 308 2.55 -18.51 -23.99
C ALA A 308 3.93 -19.17 -23.85
N GLN A 309 4.92 -18.59 -24.52
CA GLN A 309 6.35 -18.93 -24.46
C GLN A 309 7.13 -17.65 -24.76
N ILE A 310 8.28 -17.43 -24.14
CA ILE A 310 9.17 -16.31 -24.47
C ILE A 310 10.57 -16.85 -24.74
N ASP A 311 11.26 -16.25 -25.70
CA ASP A 311 12.69 -16.51 -25.90
C ASP A 311 13.55 -15.37 -25.33
N ALA A 312 14.86 -15.60 -25.24
CA ALA A 312 15.78 -14.62 -24.68
C ALA A 312 15.85 -13.32 -25.51
N ARG A 313 15.61 -13.37 -26.83
CA ARG A 313 15.67 -12.17 -27.69
C ARG A 313 14.47 -11.27 -27.48
N MET A 314 13.27 -11.85 -27.44
CA MET A 314 12.03 -11.12 -27.16
C MET A 314 12.07 -10.46 -25.79
N LEU A 315 12.57 -11.19 -24.76
CA LEU A 315 12.69 -10.63 -23.43
C LEU A 315 13.73 -9.50 -23.38
N HIS A 316 14.84 -9.64 -24.10
CA HIS A 316 15.86 -8.61 -24.24
C HIS A 316 15.29 -7.32 -24.83
N ASP A 317 14.58 -7.42 -25.95
CA ASP A 317 14.03 -6.28 -26.67
C ASP A 317 12.97 -5.56 -25.84
N LEU A 318 12.15 -6.32 -25.10
CA LEU A 318 11.20 -5.74 -24.15
C LEU A 318 11.89 -5.05 -22.99
N LEU A 319 12.90 -5.66 -22.37
CA LEU A 319 13.66 -5.06 -21.27
C LEU A 319 14.32 -3.74 -21.71
N ARG A 320 14.88 -3.72 -22.93
CA ARG A 320 15.44 -2.50 -23.52
C ARG A 320 14.36 -1.43 -23.71
N LYS A 321 13.24 -1.76 -24.36
CA LYS A 321 12.12 -0.81 -24.56
C LYS A 321 11.60 -0.27 -23.22
N LEU A 322 11.33 -1.15 -22.27
CA LEU A 322 10.80 -0.82 -20.95
C LEU A 322 11.77 0.07 -20.18
N SER A 323 13.08 -0.19 -20.25
CA SER A 323 14.09 0.63 -19.57
C SER A 323 14.15 2.05 -20.16
N ILE A 324 14.17 2.17 -21.50
CA ILE A 324 14.16 3.47 -22.20
C ILE A 324 12.91 4.27 -21.83
N ASP A 325 11.73 3.65 -21.92
CA ASP A 325 10.47 4.34 -21.68
C ASP A 325 10.31 4.73 -20.20
N LEU A 326 10.72 3.88 -19.25
CA LEU A 326 10.72 4.22 -17.82
C LEU A 326 11.64 5.42 -17.52
N GLU A 327 12.82 5.49 -18.13
CA GLU A 327 13.70 6.64 -17.97
C GLU A 327 13.10 7.91 -18.57
N ALA A 328 12.44 7.80 -19.73
CA ALA A 328 11.69 8.90 -20.32
C ALA A 328 10.52 9.39 -19.43
N THR A 329 9.95 8.53 -18.57
CA THR A 329 8.97 8.97 -17.56
C THR A 329 9.56 9.72 -16.37
N GLY A 330 10.88 9.66 -16.17
CA GLY A 330 11.59 10.35 -15.08
C GLY A 330 12.11 9.43 -13.97
N PHE A 331 12.02 8.09 -14.13
CA PHE A 331 12.75 7.17 -13.26
C PHE A 331 14.24 7.10 -13.66
N ARG A 332 15.11 6.83 -12.70
CA ARG A 332 16.53 6.53 -12.95
C ARG A 332 16.81 5.09 -12.56
N ILE A 333 17.06 4.22 -13.52
CA ILE A 333 17.26 2.79 -13.27
C ILE A 333 18.74 2.53 -12.98
N VAL A 334 19.04 1.89 -11.84
CA VAL A 334 20.42 1.57 -11.43
C VAL A 334 20.77 0.11 -11.72
N ALA A 335 19.84 -0.81 -11.47
CA ALA A 335 20.09 -2.23 -11.63
C ALA A 335 18.86 -3.00 -12.14
N LEU A 336 19.13 -4.06 -12.91
CA LEU A 336 18.19 -5.14 -13.21
C LEU A 336 18.43 -6.32 -12.28
N ILE A 337 17.37 -6.79 -11.62
CA ILE A 337 17.43 -7.92 -10.70
C ILE A 337 16.53 -9.04 -11.23
N SER A 338 17.07 -10.25 -11.33
CA SER A 338 16.33 -11.42 -11.78
C SER A 338 16.79 -12.71 -11.11
N ASP A 339 16.00 -13.77 -11.26
CA ASP A 339 16.39 -15.13 -10.90
C ASP A 339 17.50 -15.68 -11.83
N ASN A 340 18.13 -16.77 -11.38
CA ASN A 340 19.18 -17.48 -12.13
C ASN A 340 18.58 -18.51 -13.11
N ASN A 341 17.85 -18.04 -14.12
CA ASN A 341 17.27 -18.88 -15.17
C ASN A 341 18.16 -18.84 -16.43
N SER A 342 18.17 -19.93 -17.20
CA SER A 342 18.88 -20.03 -18.49
C SER A 342 18.56 -18.91 -19.48
N ILE A 343 17.36 -18.32 -19.42
CA ILE A 343 16.96 -17.18 -20.25
C ILE A 343 17.66 -15.90 -19.77
N THR A 344 17.70 -15.66 -18.46
CA THR A 344 18.36 -14.50 -17.85
C THR A 344 19.89 -14.61 -17.90
N GLU A 345 20.44 -15.84 -17.89
CA GLU A 345 21.86 -16.13 -18.17
C GLU A 345 22.24 -15.82 -19.62
N LYS A 346 21.42 -16.23 -20.59
CA LYS A 346 21.67 -15.87 -22.01
C LYS A 346 21.55 -14.36 -22.23
N LEU A 347 20.61 -13.72 -21.53
CA LEU A 347 20.48 -12.28 -21.50
C LEU A 347 21.71 -11.60 -20.91
N SER A 348 22.23 -12.07 -19.76
CA SER A 348 23.43 -11.48 -19.17
C SER A 348 24.62 -11.57 -20.13
N HIS A 349 24.79 -12.68 -20.85
CA HIS A 349 25.82 -12.80 -21.88
C HIS A 349 25.62 -11.89 -23.10
N SER A 350 24.39 -11.58 -23.49
CA SER A 350 24.13 -10.61 -24.58
C SER A 350 24.21 -9.15 -24.11
N LEU A 351 23.94 -8.90 -22.83
CA LEU A 351 23.92 -7.57 -22.20
C LEU A 351 25.32 -7.17 -21.69
N LEU A 352 26.20 -8.12 -21.39
CA LEU A 352 27.57 -7.87 -20.96
C LEU A 352 28.52 -7.89 -22.17
N SER A 353 29.15 -6.76 -22.46
CA SER A 353 30.23 -6.73 -23.46
C SER A 353 31.41 -7.57 -22.93
N PRO A 354 32.05 -8.43 -23.75
CA PRO A 354 33.10 -9.35 -23.31
C PRO A 354 34.37 -8.69 -22.73
N GLN A 355 34.46 -7.35 -22.74
CA GLN A 355 35.63 -6.59 -22.32
C GLN A 355 35.47 -5.83 -20.98
N VAL A 356 34.31 -5.82 -20.33
CA VAL A 356 34.12 -5.09 -19.06
C VAL A 356 33.53 -6.00 -17.98
N SER A 357 34.32 -6.25 -16.94
CA SER A 357 33.94 -6.91 -15.70
C SER A 357 32.81 -6.15 -15.00
N ALA A 358 31.72 -6.86 -14.66
CA ALA A 358 30.54 -6.43 -13.88
C ALA A 358 29.71 -5.20 -14.33
N LEU A 359 30.22 -4.32 -15.19
CA LEU A 359 29.49 -3.15 -15.68
C LEU A 359 28.85 -3.48 -17.04
N SER A 360 27.52 -3.53 -17.10
CA SER A 360 26.85 -3.54 -18.40
C SER A 360 26.73 -2.10 -18.89
N THR A 361 27.53 -1.74 -19.88
CA THR A 361 27.39 -0.49 -20.64
C THR A 361 26.43 -0.63 -21.83
N SER A 362 25.79 -1.80 -22.02
CA SER A 362 25.21 -2.19 -23.32
C SER A 362 23.67 -2.26 -23.37
N ILE A 363 22.97 -2.22 -22.22
CA ILE A 363 21.48 -2.31 -22.23
C ILE A 363 20.86 -1.02 -22.78
N LEU A 364 21.46 0.12 -22.45
CA LEU A 364 20.94 1.44 -22.76
C LEU A 364 21.97 2.22 -23.58
N PRO A 365 21.76 2.36 -24.90
CA PRO A 365 22.56 3.27 -25.74
C PRO A 365 22.49 4.74 -25.28
N ILE A 366 21.54 5.06 -24.39
CA ILE A 366 21.16 6.41 -23.98
C ILE A 366 22.00 6.91 -22.78
N HIS A 367 22.65 6.02 -22.02
CA HIS A 367 23.38 6.41 -20.81
C HIS A 367 24.90 6.23 -20.90
N ARG A 368 25.61 7.28 -20.42
CA ARG A 368 27.02 7.21 -20.00
C ARG A 368 27.19 6.64 -18.57
N ALA A 369 26.09 6.34 -17.88
CA ALA A 369 26.07 5.86 -16.49
C ALA A 369 26.04 4.32 -16.44
N PRO A 370 26.63 3.70 -15.41
CA PRO A 370 26.71 2.24 -15.30
C PRO A 370 25.35 1.63 -14.97
N PHE A 371 25.03 0.51 -15.62
CA PHE A 371 23.86 -0.32 -15.35
C PHE A 371 24.30 -1.69 -14.84
N PHE A 372 23.76 -2.10 -13.70
CA PHE A 372 24.16 -3.35 -13.03
C PHE A 372 23.16 -4.46 -13.27
N PHE A 373 23.65 -5.68 -13.47
CA PHE A 373 22.83 -6.88 -13.43
C PHE A 373 23.10 -7.63 -12.12
N VAL A 374 22.05 -8.03 -11.43
CA VAL A 374 22.13 -8.70 -10.13
C VAL A 374 21.26 -9.95 -10.18
N VAL A 375 21.85 -11.11 -9.93
CA VAL A 375 21.07 -12.33 -9.71
C VAL A 375 20.57 -12.31 -8.27
N ASP A 376 19.29 -12.64 -8.04
CA ASP A 376 18.71 -12.61 -6.70
C ASP A 376 19.57 -13.39 -5.68
N PRO A 377 20.15 -12.71 -4.66
CA PRO A 377 20.98 -13.35 -3.65
C PRO A 377 20.25 -14.45 -2.87
N ILE A 378 18.93 -14.33 -2.69
CA ILE A 378 18.14 -15.33 -1.96
C ILE A 378 17.96 -16.59 -2.81
N HIS A 379 17.65 -16.44 -4.10
CA HIS A 379 17.67 -17.55 -5.05
C HIS A 379 19.06 -18.20 -5.14
N LEU A 380 20.12 -17.41 -5.16
CA LEU A 380 21.49 -17.91 -5.21
C LEU A 380 21.85 -18.79 -3.99
N LEU A 381 21.42 -18.40 -2.78
CA LEU A 381 21.55 -19.25 -1.59
C LEU A 381 20.87 -20.61 -1.77
N LYS A 382 19.66 -20.63 -2.37
CA LYS A 382 18.97 -21.89 -2.71
C LYS A 382 19.80 -22.71 -3.70
N CYS A 383 20.38 -22.10 -4.73
CA CYS A 383 21.26 -22.77 -5.70
C CYS A 383 22.50 -23.38 -5.03
N ILE A 384 23.19 -22.64 -4.17
CA ILE A 384 24.38 -23.12 -3.42
C ILE A 384 24.00 -24.33 -2.56
N ARG A 385 22.90 -24.25 -1.80
CA ARG A 385 22.40 -25.38 -1.00
C ARG A 385 22.06 -26.59 -1.89
N ASN A 386 21.31 -26.37 -2.97
CA ASN A 386 20.86 -27.44 -3.87
C ASN A 386 22.03 -28.11 -4.57
N ASN A 387 23.05 -27.34 -4.96
CA ASN A 387 24.30 -27.87 -5.50
C ASN A 387 24.99 -28.79 -4.48
N TRP A 388 25.11 -28.37 -3.21
CA TRP A 388 25.69 -29.21 -2.15
C TRP A 388 24.89 -30.50 -1.92
N LEU A 389 23.56 -30.41 -1.85
CA LEU A 389 22.67 -31.57 -1.69
C LEU A 389 22.75 -32.60 -2.83
N ASN A 390 23.07 -32.13 -4.04
CA ASN A 390 23.16 -32.90 -5.27
C ASN A 390 24.56 -33.47 -5.55
N GLN A 391 25.56 -33.19 -4.70
CA GLN A 391 26.89 -33.77 -4.85
C GLN A 391 26.83 -35.30 -4.81
N ARG A 392 27.57 -35.95 -5.72
CA ARG A 392 27.56 -37.41 -5.91
C ARG A 392 28.76 -38.12 -5.28
N ASN A 393 29.70 -37.37 -4.72
CA ASN A 393 30.87 -37.93 -4.03
C ASN A 393 30.50 -38.50 -2.65
N SER A 394 31.39 -39.32 -2.09
CA SER A 394 31.22 -39.86 -0.74
C SER A 394 31.04 -38.72 0.27
N GLY A 395 29.99 -38.80 1.07
CA GLY A 395 29.68 -37.79 2.08
C GLY A 395 29.06 -36.49 1.56
N LYS A 396 28.78 -36.37 0.24
CA LYS A 396 28.31 -35.14 -0.41
C LYS A 396 29.20 -33.95 -0.06
N CYS A 397 30.49 -34.09 -0.33
CA CYS A 397 31.51 -33.12 0.00
C CYS A 397 31.59 -31.99 -1.03
N MET A 398 31.93 -30.79 -0.57
CA MET A 398 32.34 -29.64 -1.37
C MET A 398 33.81 -29.35 -1.07
N TYR A 399 34.63 -29.28 -2.10
CA TYR A 399 36.02 -28.87 -2.03
C TYR A 399 36.09 -27.39 -2.35
N PHE A 400 36.65 -26.60 -1.45
CA PHE A 400 36.70 -25.15 -1.61
C PHE A 400 38.06 -24.61 -1.15
N PRO A 401 38.55 -23.53 -1.75
CA PRO A 401 39.75 -22.83 -1.28
C PRO A 401 39.56 -22.32 0.14
N ASP A 402 40.62 -22.28 0.95
CA ASP A 402 40.57 -21.63 2.26
C ASP A 402 40.22 -20.13 2.09
N PRO A 403 39.07 -19.66 2.60
CA PRO A 403 38.61 -18.29 2.41
C PRO A 403 39.53 -17.23 3.06
N GLU A 404 40.35 -17.64 4.02
CA GLU A 404 41.27 -16.74 4.76
C GLU A 404 42.67 -16.69 4.13
N SER A 405 42.95 -17.56 3.14
CA SER A 405 44.27 -17.64 2.51
C SER A 405 44.52 -16.45 1.58
N THR A 406 45.68 -15.81 1.73
CA THR A 406 46.19 -14.77 0.82
C THR A 406 47.15 -15.33 -0.24
N ASP A 407 47.48 -16.63 -0.16
CA ASP A 407 48.39 -17.28 -1.11
C ASP A 407 47.78 -17.40 -2.50
N ALA A 408 48.65 -17.31 -3.53
CA ALA A 408 48.25 -17.51 -4.93
C ALA A 408 47.67 -18.91 -5.20
N LYS A 409 47.98 -19.88 -4.34
CA LYS A 409 47.44 -21.25 -4.35
C LYS A 409 46.93 -21.60 -2.95
N PRO A 410 45.68 -21.23 -2.61
CA PRO A 410 45.12 -21.51 -1.30
C PRO A 410 45.02 -23.01 -1.04
N LYS A 411 45.13 -23.40 0.24
CA LYS A 411 44.86 -24.77 0.69
C LYS A 411 43.41 -25.12 0.38
N ILE A 412 43.17 -26.35 -0.10
CA ILE A 412 41.81 -26.84 -0.37
C ILE A 412 41.26 -27.51 0.90
N LEU A 413 40.08 -27.05 1.33
CA LEU A 413 39.34 -27.56 2.46
C LEU A 413 38.14 -28.39 1.97
N THR A 414 37.61 -29.26 2.83
CA THR A 414 36.50 -30.16 2.49
C THR A 414 35.31 -29.94 3.42
N ALA A 415 34.21 -29.42 2.89
CA ALA A 415 32.94 -29.32 3.62
C ALA A 415 32.07 -30.53 3.33
N SER A 416 31.67 -31.28 4.35
CA SER A 416 30.93 -32.54 4.22
C SER A 416 29.49 -32.40 4.68
N PHE A 417 28.53 -32.65 3.78
CA PHE A 417 27.12 -32.60 4.17
C PHE A 417 26.77 -33.74 5.15
N LYS A 418 27.48 -34.88 5.06
CA LYS A 418 27.29 -36.02 5.98
C LYS A 418 27.51 -35.61 7.44
N VAL A 419 28.42 -34.67 7.71
CA VAL A 419 28.66 -34.16 9.08
C VAL A 419 27.42 -33.47 9.63
N LEU A 420 26.67 -32.73 8.80
CA LEU A 420 25.41 -32.11 9.22
C LEU A 420 24.34 -33.15 9.57
N CYS A 421 24.28 -34.26 8.82
CA CYS A 421 23.39 -35.37 9.15
C CYS A 421 23.80 -36.07 10.46
N GLN A 422 25.09 -36.27 10.67
CA GLN A 422 25.62 -36.85 11.91
C GLN A 422 25.35 -35.95 13.11
N LEU A 423 25.59 -34.64 12.98
CA LEU A 423 25.28 -33.65 14.00
C LEU A 423 23.81 -33.71 14.41
N HIS A 424 22.89 -33.75 13.43
CA HIS A 424 21.47 -33.86 13.72
C HIS A 424 21.10 -35.17 14.43
N GLU A 425 21.70 -36.29 14.02
CA GLU A 425 21.41 -37.59 14.63
C GLU A 425 21.95 -37.68 16.07
N THR A 426 23.15 -37.12 16.32
CA THR A 426 23.74 -37.07 17.66
C THR A 426 22.86 -36.29 18.65
N GLU A 427 22.26 -35.18 18.23
CA GLU A 427 21.40 -34.36 19.10
C GLU A 427 19.91 -34.75 19.04
N LYS A 428 19.53 -35.78 18.27
CA LYS A 428 18.12 -36.05 17.97
C LYS A 428 17.29 -36.38 19.20
N ASN A 429 17.85 -37.16 20.11
CA ASN A 429 17.21 -37.62 21.35
C ASN A 429 17.53 -36.74 22.56
N GLU A 430 18.38 -35.73 22.37
CA GLU A 430 18.76 -34.80 23.44
C GLU A 430 17.63 -33.79 23.69
N LEU A 431 17.37 -33.50 24.97
CA LEU A 431 16.38 -32.49 25.38
C LEU A 431 16.86 -31.07 25.05
N LEU A 432 18.17 -30.82 25.23
CA LEU A 432 18.83 -29.56 24.90
C LEU A 432 19.71 -29.77 23.67
N LYS A 433 19.37 -29.10 22.57
CA LYS A 433 20.09 -29.21 21.29
C LYS A 433 20.88 -27.93 21.05
N ILE A 434 22.12 -28.03 20.59
CA ILE A 434 22.92 -26.87 20.17
C ILE A 434 22.38 -26.35 18.82
N THR A 435 21.82 -27.24 17.99
CA THR A 435 21.19 -26.90 16.70
C THR A 435 19.69 -27.20 16.63
N PRO A 436 18.83 -26.58 17.46
CA PRO A 436 17.40 -26.88 17.47
C PRO A 436 16.71 -26.53 16.14
N THR A 437 17.32 -25.63 15.37
CA THR A 437 16.83 -25.18 14.06
C THR A 437 17.14 -26.17 12.93
N LEU A 438 18.16 -27.01 13.05
CA LEU A 438 18.57 -27.96 12.01
C LEU A 438 17.62 -29.16 12.00
N THR A 439 16.64 -29.11 11.11
CA THR A 439 15.60 -30.16 11.00
C THR A 439 15.92 -31.18 9.92
N LEU A 440 15.42 -32.41 10.06
CA LEU A 440 15.50 -33.45 9.01
C LEU A 440 15.00 -32.96 7.64
N LYS A 441 13.95 -32.14 7.61
CA LYS A 441 13.44 -31.52 6.37
C LYS A 441 14.44 -30.59 5.68
N ALA A 442 15.33 -29.95 6.44
CA ALA A 442 16.38 -29.09 5.88
C ALA A 442 17.51 -29.95 5.27
N LEU A 443 17.82 -31.09 5.89
CA LEU A 443 18.85 -32.02 5.45
C LEU A 443 18.40 -32.91 4.27
N ASN A 444 17.11 -33.25 4.22
CA ASN A 444 16.51 -34.07 3.17
C ASN A 444 15.21 -33.44 2.63
N PRO A 445 15.28 -32.30 1.93
CA PRO A 445 14.09 -31.64 1.40
C PRO A 445 13.56 -32.37 0.15
N SER A 446 12.23 -32.48 0.06
CA SER A 446 11.55 -32.83 -1.20
C SER A 446 11.78 -31.79 -2.29
N ASN A 447 11.42 -32.11 -3.54
CA ASN A 447 11.60 -31.19 -4.68
C ASN A 447 10.88 -29.85 -4.47
N MET A 448 9.69 -29.84 -3.85
CA MET A 448 8.96 -28.61 -3.52
C MET A 448 9.63 -27.85 -2.36
N GLU A 449 10.07 -28.57 -1.32
CA GLU A 449 10.76 -27.97 -0.17
C GLU A 449 12.11 -27.34 -0.53
N ARG A 450 12.74 -27.78 -1.62
CA ARG A 450 13.95 -27.12 -2.18
C ARG A 450 13.68 -25.68 -2.62
N GLN A 451 12.44 -25.25 -2.86
CA GLN A 451 12.17 -23.83 -3.11
C GLN A 451 12.06 -22.99 -1.83
N ASN A 452 11.98 -23.63 -0.66
CA ASN A 452 11.83 -22.93 0.61
C ASN A 452 13.17 -22.42 1.14
N VAL A 453 13.36 -21.10 1.11
CA VAL A 453 14.55 -20.43 1.67
C VAL A 453 14.71 -20.67 3.17
N LYS A 454 13.62 -20.81 3.93
CA LYS A 454 13.69 -21.04 5.39
C LYS A 454 14.40 -22.34 5.72
N LEU A 455 14.35 -23.34 4.84
CA LEU A 455 15.10 -24.59 5.02
C LEU A 455 16.59 -24.43 4.71
N ALA A 456 16.96 -23.57 3.75
CA ALA A 456 18.36 -23.21 3.51
C ALA A 456 18.95 -22.46 4.71
N LEU A 457 18.22 -21.51 5.28
CA LEU A 457 18.64 -20.75 6.47
C LEU A 457 18.80 -21.62 7.73
N LYS A 458 18.24 -22.83 7.76
CA LYS A 458 18.48 -23.78 8.85
C LYS A 458 19.84 -24.50 8.75
N ILE A 459 20.41 -24.59 7.54
CA ILE A 459 21.76 -25.09 7.30
C ILE A 459 22.76 -23.95 7.46
N PHE A 460 22.49 -22.82 6.80
CA PHE A 460 23.31 -21.61 6.89
C PHE A 460 22.86 -20.76 8.08
N SER A 461 23.28 -21.16 9.28
CA SER A 461 22.93 -20.46 10.52
C SER A 461 24.10 -20.40 11.50
N SER A 462 24.10 -19.38 12.36
CA SER A 462 25.12 -19.21 13.39
C SER A 462 25.13 -20.35 14.42
N SER A 463 23.97 -20.94 14.73
CA SER A 463 23.89 -22.11 15.61
C SER A 463 24.53 -23.34 14.97
N THR A 464 24.35 -23.56 13.67
CA THR A 464 25.01 -24.66 12.94
C THR A 464 26.53 -24.50 12.93
N VAL A 465 27.03 -23.28 12.68
CA VAL A 465 28.47 -22.96 12.75
C VAL A 465 29.02 -23.24 14.15
N ALA A 466 28.35 -22.74 15.19
CA ALA A 466 28.77 -22.95 16.58
C ALA A 466 28.84 -24.44 16.95
N ALA A 467 27.83 -25.22 16.57
CA ALA A 467 27.80 -26.65 16.89
C ALA A 467 28.86 -27.47 16.14
N LEU A 468 29.12 -27.13 14.87
CA LEU A 468 30.21 -27.74 14.11
C LEU A 468 31.59 -27.43 14.70
N ASN A 469 31.75 -26.27 15.34
CA ASN A 469 33.00 -25.93 16.03
C ASN A 469 33.18 -26.70 17.34
N THR A 470 32.10 -27.13 17.99
CA THR A 470 32.14 -27.88 19.25
C THR A 470 32.28 -29.39 19.07
N ILE A 471 31.90 -29.94 17.91
CA ILE A 471 31.85 -31.37 17.69
C ILE A 471 33.16 -31.91 17.08
N SER A 472 33.62 -33.05 17.61
CA SER A 472 34.83 -33.74 17.12
C SER A 472 34.50 -34.75 16.01
N LEU A 473 33.95 -34.27 14.89
CA LEU A 473 33.72 -35.08 13.69
C LEU A 473 34.72 -34.72 12.57
N GLN A 474 35.06 -35.72 11.75
CA GLN A 474 35.88 -35.50 10.56
C GLN A 474 35.25 -34.43 9.66
N HIS A 475 36.04 -33.46 9.20
CA HIS A 475 35.59 -32.32 8.38
C HIS A 475 34.63 -31.33 9.07
N ALA A 476 34.37 -31.42 10.37
CA ALA A 476 33.45 -30.49 11.05
C ALA A 476 33.93 -29.03 11.00
N GLN A 477 35.21 -28.79 11.32
CA GLN A 477 35.82 -27.46 11.29
C GLN A 477 35.82 -26.85 9.87
N GLU A 478 36.16 -27.64 8.86
CA GLU A 478 36.14 -27.21 7.45
C GLU A 478 34.71 -26.93 6.97
N THR A 479 33.75 -27.76 7.36
CA THR A 479 32.31 -27.56 7.07
C THR A 479 31.80 -26.27 7.74
N SER A 480 32.23 -26.01 8.97
CA SER A 480 31.92 -24.77 9.69
C SER A 480 32.42 -23.53 8.94
N LYS A 481 33.69 -23.54 8.50
CA LYS A 481 34.28 -22.46 7.69
C LYS A 481 33.50 -22.20 6.40
N TYR A 482 33.09 -23.26 5.68
CA TYR A 482 32.29 -23.12 4.46
C TYR A 482 30.94 -22.46 4.72
N ILE A 483 30.22 -22.92 5.75
CA ILE A 483 28.91 -22.37 6.12
C ILE A 483 29.05 -20.92 6.58
N ASP A 484 30.06 -20.62 7.41
CA ASP A 484 30.31 -19.27 7.92
C ASP A 484 30.64 -18.28 6.79
N THR A 485 31.42 -18.71 5.79
CA THR A 485 31.77 -17.88 4.63
C THR A 485 30.51 -17.43 3.87
N ILE A 486 29.61 -18.36 3.57
CA ILE A 486 28.36 -18.08 2.86
C ILE A 486 27.38 -17.30 3.75
N LEU A 487 27.32 -17.63 5.05
CA LEU A 487 26.45 -16.96 6.01
C LEU A 487 26.83 -15.48 6.18
N ARG A 488 28.12 -15.16 6.33
CA ARG A 488 28.61 -13.78 6.40
C ARG A 488 28.33 -13.00 5.12
N TRP A 489 28.50 -13.63 3.96
CA TRP A 489 28.11 -13.03 2.68
C TRP A 489 26.62 -12.68 2.68
N LEU A 490 25.77 -13.63 3.08
CA LEU A 490 24.32 -13.42 3.19
C LEU A 490 23.96 -12.32 4.18
N ASN A 491 24.67 -12.23 5.31
CA ASN A 491 24.46 -11.20 6.32
C ASN A 491 24.67 -9.79 5.76
N VAL A 492 25.69 -9.62 4.91
CA VAL A 492 25.99 -8.35 4.22
C VAL A 492 24.94 -8.04 3.15
N VAL A 493 24.64 -8.99 2.25
CA VAL A 493 23.78 -8.71 1.09
C VAL A 493 22.29 -8.67 1.43
N ASN A 494 21.88 -9.13 2.62
CA ASN A 494 20.47 -9.20 3.04
C ASN A 494 20.10 -8.16 4.12
N VAL A 495 20.73 -6.98 4.10
CA VAL A 495 20.41 -5.85 5.00
C VAL A 495 19.31 -4.99 4.37
N LYS A 496 18.09 -5.07 4.93
CA LYS A 496 16.89 -4.35 4.43
C LYS A 496 16.52 -3.10 5.20
N THR A 497 17.09 -2.90 6.40
CA THR A 497 16.79 -1.77 7.27
C THR A 497 18.06 -1.20 7.90
N PRO A 498 18.18 0.13 8.07
CA PRO A 498 19.41 0.75 8.59
C PRO A 498 19.77 0.31 10.02
N LYS A 499 18.78 -0.03 10.84
CA LYS A 499 18.98 -0.40 12.25
C LYS A 499 19.23 -1.90 12.48
N LYS A 500 19.32 -2.72 11.42
CA LYS A 500 19.47 -4.18 11.56
C LYS A 500 20.75 -4.56 12.29
N GLY A 501 21.90 -4.01 11.88
CA GLY A 501 23.20 -4.29 12.51
C GLY A 501 23.26 -3.87 13.97
N GLN A 502 22.73 -2.68 14.31
CA GLN A 502 22.63 -2.22 15.70
C GLN A 502 21.78 -3.15 16.57
N ARG A 503 20.61 -3.55 16.07
CA ARG A 503 19.69 -4.45 16.80
C ARG A 503 20.32 -5.83 17.04
N LEU A 504 21.04 -6.36 16.06
CA LEU A 504 21.66 -7.68 16.13
C LEU A 504 23.07 -7.67 16.72
N ARG A 505 23.64 -6.48 16.95
CA ARG A 505 25.04 -6.26 17.37
C ARG A 505 26.02 -6.95 16.43
N ASP A 506 25.77 -6.82 15.12
CA ASP A 506 26.58 -7.40 14.05
C ASP A 506 26.92 -6.30 13.03
N GLU A 507 28.21 -5.97 12.93
CA GLU A 507 28.74 -4.96 12.01
C GLU A 507 28.49 -5.35 10.54
N PHE A 508 28.58 -6.64 10.20
CA PHE A 508 28.33 -7.12 8.83
C PHE A 508 26.88 -6.99 8.41
N GLN A 509 25.95 -6.83 9.37
CA GLN A 509 24.52 -6.60 9.10
C GLN A 509 24.11 -5.13 9.22
N GLY A 510 25.07 -4.21 9.26
CA GLY A 510 24.86 -2.77 9.15
C GLY A 510 24.65 -2.28 7.71
N PRO A 511 24.13 -1.07 7.52
CA PRO A 511 24.12 -0.41 6.22
C PRO A 511 25.55 -0.10 5.75
N ILE A 512 25.77 -0.08 4.43
CA ILE A 512 27.07 0.30 3.86
C ILE A 512 27.15 1.82 3.83
N MET A 513 28.07 2.39 4.61
CA MET A 513 28.21 3.84 4.80
C MET A 513 29.46 4.43 4.11
N SER A 514 30.43 3.60 3.72
CA SER A 514 31.71 4.01 3.15
C SER A 514 32.21 2.95 2.17
N SER A 515 33.00 3.35 1.17
CA SER A 515 33.65 2.42 0.23
C SER A 515 34.78 1.59 0.86
N SER A 516 35.23 1.97 2.05
CA SER A 516 36.28 1.29 2.84
C SER A 516 35.73 0.52 4.06
N CYS A 517 34.45 0.13 4.03
CA CYS A 517 33.83 -0.55 5.17
C CYS A 517 34.12 -2.06 5.17
N PRO A 518 34.10 -2.73 6.34
CA PRO A 518 34.40 -4.16 6.45
C PRO A 518 33.50 -5.05 5.58
N GLN A 519 32.26 -4.63 5.35
CA GLN A 519 31.31 -5.35 4.50
C GLN A 519 31.79 -5.42 3.04
N LEU A 520 32.30 -4.31 2.48
CA LEU A 520 32.79 -4.28 1.09
C LEU A 520 34.14 -4.98 0.95
N GLU A 521 35.02 -4.86 1.93
CA GLU A 521 36.26 -5.65 2.00
C GLU A 521 35.98 -7.15 2.04
N TYR A 522 34.94 -7.56 2.78
CA TYR A 522 34.49 -8.94 2.81
C TYR A 522 33.93 -9.40 1.46
N LEU A 523 33.09 -8.61 0.78
CA LEU A 523 32.63 -8.95 -0.57
C LEU A 523 33.80 -9.10 -1.55
N SER A 524 34.81 -8.23 -1.49
CA SER A 524 36.04 -8.35 -2.29
C SER A 524 36.78 -9.66 -1.99
N THR A 525 36.87 -10.06 -0.72
CA THR A 525 37.48 -11.32 -0.30
C THR A 525 36.68 -12.52 -0.83
N VAL A 526 35.35 -12.47 -0.82
CA VAL A 526 34.50 -13.52 -1.40
C VAL A 526 34.68 -13.63 -2.92
N VAL A 527 34.82 -12.51 -3.64
CA VAL A 527 35.14 -12.52 -5.09
C VAL A 527 36.48 -13.22 -5.33
N ARG A 528 37.54 -12.81 -4.62
CA ARG A 528 38.86 -13.47 -4.71
C ARG A 528 38.79 -14.96 -4.38
N TRP A 529 38.05 -15.30 -3.33
CA TRP A 529 37.81 -16.69 -2.96
C TRP A 529 37.17 -17.47 -4.11
N LEU A 530 36.15 -16.92 -4.77
CA LEU A 530 35.49 -17.52 -5.94
C LEU A 530 36.40 -17.63 -7.16
N ASP A 531 37.32 -16.70 -7.39
CA ASP A 531 38.27 -16.74 -8.52
C ASP A 531 39.25 -17.92 -8.43
N HIS A 532 39.48 -18.47 -7.24
CA HIS A 532 40.30 -19.67 -7.06
C HIS A 532 39.54 -20.97 -7.39
N TRP A 533 38.21 -20.99 -7.41
CA TRP A 533 37.42 -22.22 -7.66
C TRP A 533 37.63 -22.84 -9.05
N PRO A 534 37.71 -22.09 -10.17
CA PRO A 534 37.96 -22.67 -11.48
C PRO A 534 39.27 -23.47 -11.58
N SER A 535 40.25 -23.20 -10.70
CA SER A 535 41.51 -23.94 -10.65
C SER A 535 41.37 -25.37 -10.07
N LEU A 536 40.23 -25.68 -9.46
CA LEU A 536 39.92 -27.00 -8.89
C LEU A 536 39.59 -28.00 -10.00
N LYS A 537 40.59 -28.79 -10.42
CA LYS A 537 40.42 -29.86 -11.44
C LYS A 537 39.75 -31.12 -10.90
N HIS A 538 38.58 -31.01 -10.26
CA HIS A 538 37.80 -32.15 -9.78
C HIS A 538 36.51 -32.29 -10.61
N GLY A 539 36.10 -33.53 -10.94
CA GLY A 539 34.87 -33.76 -11.69
C GLY A 539 33.57 -33.66 -10.87
N ASN A 540 33.68 -33.63 -9.53
CA ASN A 540 32.58 -33.51 -8.56
C ASN A 540 33.07 -32.75 -7.32
N GLY A 541 32.15 -32.25 -6.49
CA GLY A 541 32.46 -31.58 -5.23
C GLY A 541 32.82 -30.11 -5.40
N HIS A 542 32.25 -29.44 -6.42
CA HIS A 542 32.38 -28.00 -6.61
C HIS A 542 31.01 -27.41 -7.01
N LEU A 543 30.91 -26.07 -6.99
CA LEU A 543 29.74 -25.35 -7.49
C LEU A 543 29.54 -25.64 -8.99
N THR A 544 28.30 -25.73 -9.45
CA THR A 544 28.06 -25.82 -10.90
C THR A 544 28.57 -24.54 -11.57
N ARG A 545 28.90 -24.63 -12.86
CA ARG A 545 29.40 -23.46 -13.62
C ARG A 545 28.45 -22.27 -13.52
N GLU A 546 27.15 -22.53 -13.63
CA GLU A 546 26.09 -21.53 -13.60
C GLU A 546 25.98 -20.91 -12.19
N THR A 547 26.04 -21.74 -11.14
CA THR A 547 25.97 -21.25 -9.74
C THR A 547 27.21 -20.44 -9.38
N HIS A 548 28.39 -20.92 -9.77
CA HIS A 548 29.66 -20.22 -9.55
C HIS A 548 29.71 -18.88 -10.28
N SER A 549 29.36 -18.87 -11.57
CA SER A 549 29.31 -17.66 -12.40
C SER A 549 28.33 -16.63 -11.81
N ALA A 550 27.11 -17.05 -11.47
CA ALA A 550 26.12 -16.17 -10.86
C ALA A 550 26.57 -15.64 -9.49
N PHE A 551 27.25 -16.46 -8.69
CA PHE A 551 27.75 -16.04 -7.37
C PHE A 551 28.90 -15.03 -7.48
N SER A 552 29.87 -15.29 -8.36
CA SER A 552 30.98 -14.37 -8.59
C SER A 552 30.47 -13.05 -9.17
N HIS A 553 29.64 -13.11 -10.22
CA HIS A 553 29.06 -11.94 -10.85
C HIS A 553 28.25 -11.08 -9.87
N THR A 554 27.31 -11.70 -9.14
CA THR A 554 26.43 -10.97 -8.19
C THR A 554 27.23 -10.33 -7.07
N THR A 555 28.22 -11.04 -6.51
CA THR A 555 29.04 -10.50 -5.43
C THR A 555 29.87 -9.31 -5.91
N HIS A 556 30.46 -9.41 -7.10
CA HIS A 556 31.21 -8.31 -7.69
C HIS A 556 30.31 -7.13 -8.09
N ALA A 557 29.15 -7.39 -8.70
CA ALA A 557 28.18 -6.38 -9.07
C ALA A 557 27.66 -5.60 -7.85
N LEU A 558 27.33 -6.27 -6.74
CA LEU A 558 26.89 -5.60 -5.52
C LEU A 558 28.00 -4.75 -4.87
N TYR A 559 29.26 -5.18 -4.98
CA TYR A 559 30.41 -4.41 -4.52
C TYR A 559 30.59 -3.11 -5.34
N GLU A 560 30.61 -3.21 -6.67
CA GLU A 560 30.74 -2.04 -7.56
C GLU A 560 29.51 -1.11 -7.45
N LEU A 561 28.32 -1.70 -7.35
CA LEU A 561 27.08 -0.95 -7.20
C LEU A 561 27.08 -0.14 -5.91
N ALA A 562 27.51 -0.73 -4.79
CA ALA A 562 27.58 -0.01 -3.52
C ALA A 562 28.51 1.20 -3.60
N LYS A 563 29.67 1.05 -4.25
CA LYS A 563 30.58 2.17 -4.50
C LYS A 563 29.95 3.24 -5.38
N TYR A 564 29.34 2.85 -6.50
CA TYR A 564 28.65 3.78 -7.38
C TYR A 564 27.54 4.57 -6.65
N CYS A 565 26.74 3.92 -5.82
CA CYS A 565 25.72 4.60 -5.03
C CYS A 565 26.30 5.62 -4.02
N LEU A 566 27.43 5.33 -3.40
CA LEU A 566 28.06 6.23 -2.42
C LEU A 566 28.83 7.37 -3.10
N GLU A 567 29.61 7.07 -4.13
CA GLU A 567 30.58 7.98 -4.74
C GLU A 567 29.95 8.86 -5.82
N GLU A 568 29.14 8.27 -6.71
CA GLU A 568 28.52 8.96 -7.84
C GLU A 568 27.11 9.46 -7.51
N LEU A 569 26.27 8.62 -6.89
CA LEU A 569 24.90 9.03 -6.51
C LEU A 569 24.84 9.80 -5.19
N ARG A 570 25.95 9.88 -4.45
CA ARG A 570 26.08 10.61 -3.18
C ARG A 570 25.07 10.16 -2.12
N PHE A 571 24.71 8.88 -2.11
CA PHE A 571 23.86 8.33 -1.04
C PHE A 571 24.62 8.33 0.28
N THR A 572 23.92 8.62 1.37
CA THR A 572 24.49 8.53 2.73
C THR A 572 24.75 7.09 3.16
N TYR A 573 23.97 6.15 2.62
CA TYR A 573 24.15 4.72 2.86
C TYR A 573 23.49 3.86 1.79
N VAL A 574 23.91 2.59 1.71
CA VAL A 574 23.34 1.59 0.80
C VAL A 574 22.84 0.38 1.59
N LEU A 575 21.65 -0.09 1.24
CA LEU A 575 21.04 -1.31 1.77
C LEU A 575 21.05 -2.38 0.69
N LEU A 576 22.04 -3.29 0.72
CA LEU A 576 22.16 -4.33 -0.29
C LEU A 576 20.93 -5.27 -0.33
N GLY A 577 20.17 -5.35 0.76
CA GLY A 577 18.90 -6.09 0.79
C GLY A 577 17.78 -5.48 -0.06
N LYS A 578 18.00 -4.36 -0.75
CA LYS A 578 17.08 -3.83 -1.78
C LYS A 578 17.37 -4.38 -3.19
N PHE A 579 18.46 -5.13 -3.37
CA PHE A 579 18.85 -5.74 -4.65
C PHE A 579 18.47 -7.22 -4.69
N GLN A 580 17.19 -7.52 -4.49
CA GLN A 580 16.61 -8.88 -4.45
C GLN A 580 15.15 -8.85 -4.92
N THR A 581 14.60 -10.01 -5.30
CA THR A 581 13.24 -10.14 -5.87
C THR A 581 12.15 -10.44 -4.84
N ASP A 582 12.45 -10.50 -3.53
CA ASP A 582 11.47 -10.75 -2.45
C ASP A 582 10.20 -9.88 -2.52
N SER A 583 10.32 -8.62 -2.98
CA SER A 583 9.17 -7.72 -3.14
C SER A 583 8.20 -8.17 -4.23
N LEU A 584 8.70 -8.78 -5.31
CA LEU A 584 7.89 -9.41 -6.35
C LEU A 584 7.24 -10.70 -5.82
N GLU A 585 7.98 -11.55 -5.11
CA GLU A 585 7.42 -12.76 -4.51
C GLU A 585 6.26 -12.46 -3.53
N ASP A 586 6.42 -11.44 -2.66
CA ASP A 586 5.35 -10.94 -1.78
C ASP A 586 4.12 -10.47 -2.59
N ARG A 587 4.35 -9.79 -3.71
CA ARG A 587 3.27 -9.34 -4.60
C ARG A 587 2.57 -10.52 -5.27
N PHE A 588 3.29 -11.55 -5.69
CA PHE A 588 2.69 -12.78 -6.22
C PHE A 588 1.89 -13.53 -5.16
N GLY A 589 2.38 -13.56 -3.92
CA GLY A 589 1.62 -14.08 -2.78
C GLY A 589 0.27 -13.39 -2.63
N LYS A 590 0.25 -12.05 -2.73
CA LYS A 590 -0.99 -11.26 -2.71
C LYS A 590 -1.91 -11.58 -3.89
N TYR A 591 -1.38 -11.67 -5.11
CA TYR A 591 -2.18 -12.06 -6.29
C TYR A 591 -2.84 -13.43 -6.12
N ARG A 592 -2.12 -14.40 -5.58
CA ARG A 592 -2.67 -15.75 -5.31
C ARG A 592 -3.74 -15.73 -4.22
N GLN A 593 -3.64 -14.84 -3.23
CA GLN A 593 -4.59 -14.72 -2.12
C GLN A 593 -5.87 -13.97 -2.49
N LEU A 594 -5.81 -12.99 -3.40
CA LEU A 594 -6.95 -12.14 -3.78
C LEU A 594 -8.16 -12.93 -4.31
N SER A 595 -7.94 -14.11 -4.89
CA SER A 595 -9.00 -14.97 -5.43
C SER A 595 -9.34 -16.19 -4.55
N GLY A 596 -8.89 -16.22 -3.28
CA GLY A 596 -9.16 -17.31 -2.35
C GLY A 596 -8.65 -18.66 -2.87
N VAL A 597 -9.51 -19.68 -2.92
CA VAL A 597 -9.17 -21.05 -3.37
C VAL A 597 -8.82 -21.12 -4.88
N ALA A 598 -9.13 -20.07 -5.66
CA ALA A 598 -8.78 -19.97 -7.08
C ALA A 598 -7.45 -19.23 -7.28
N SER A 599 -6.36 -19.84 -6.81
CA SER A 599 -5.01 -19.26 -6.65
C SER A 599 -4.34 -18.65 -7.90
N LEU A 600 -4.83 -18.89 -9.13
CA LEU A 600 -4.15 -18.44 -10.36
C LEU A 600 -5.08 -17.86 -11.45
N ARG A 601 -6.35 -17.59 -11.14
CA ARG A 601 -7.33 -17.06 -12.11
C ARG A 601 -7.31 -15.53 -12.25
N SER A 602 -6.68 -14.81 -11.32
CA SER A 602 -6.89 -13.38 -11.09
C SER A 602 -5.70 -12.47 -11.43
N THR A 603 -4.58 -13.00 -11.95
CA THR A 603 -3.50 -12.12 -12.45
C THR A 603 -3.95 -11.20 -13.60
N TYR A 604 -5.09 -11.51 -14.22
CA TYR A 604 -5.78 -10.70 -15.21
C TYR A 604 -6.92 -9.83 -14.65
N ASP A 605 -7.19 -9.88 -13.35
CA ASP A 605 -8.49 -9.45 -12.82
C ASP A 605 -8.38 -8.72 -11.46
N PRO A 606 -8.21 -7.39 -11.46
CA PRO A 606 -8.39 -6.57 -10.27
C PRO A 606 -9.86 -6.49 -9.79
N GLY A 607 -10.83 -7.16 -10.44
CA GLY A 607 -12.27 -7.07 -10.16
C GLY A 607 -13.00 -8.35 -9.73
N ALA A 608 -12.40 -9.55 -9.84
CA ALA A 608 -13.12 -10.81 -9.56
C ALA A 608 -12.97 -11.32 -8.12
N VAL A 609 -13.78 -10.76 -7.22
CA VAL A 609 -14.28 -11.51 -6.07
C VAL A 609 -15.65 -12.11 -6.44
N LYS A 610 -15.68 -13.33 -6.97
CA LYS A 610 -16.92 -14.12 -7.02
C LYS A 610 -17.12 -14.85 -5.68
N PRO A 611 -18.27 -14.69 -4.99
CA PRO A 611 -18.60 -15.52 -3.85
C PRO A 611 -18.97 -16.93 -4.35
N THR A 612 -18.22 -17.95 -3.93
CA THR A 612 -18.71 -19.33 -3.98
C THR A 612 -19.69 -19.53 -2.85
N SER A 613 -20.99 -19.36 -3.12
CA SER A 613 -22.04 -19.92 -2.28
C SER A 613 -22.12 -21.43 -2.53
N ARG A 614 -21.63 -22.25 -1.60
CA ARG A 614 -22.16 -23.60 -1.42
C ARG A 614 -22.88 -23.63 -0.08
N PRO A 615 -24.14 -24.10 -0.03
CA PRO A 615 -24.85 -24.27 1.22
C PRO A 615 -24.14 -25.36 2.03
N ILE A 616 -23.88 -25.06 3.30
CA ILE A 616 -23.50 -26.05 4.30
C ILE A 616 -24.74 -26.92 4.51
N ALA A 617 -24.71 -28.14 3.98
CA ALA A 617 -25.60 -29.19 4.42
C ALA A 617 -25.06 -29.68 5.77
N LEU A 618 -25.86 -29.47 6.81
CA LEU A 618 -25.71 -30.07 8.13
C LEU A 618 -25.73 -31.60 8.03
N ALA A 619 -24.69 -32.23 8.59
CA ALA A 619 -24.76 -33.51 9.30
C ALA A 619 -23.58 -33.54 10.29
#